data_AF-A0A955K1Y2-F1
#
_entry.id   AF-A0A955K1Y2-F1
#
_cell.length_a   1.000
_cell.length_b   1.000
_cell.length_c   1.000
_cell.angle_alpha   90.00
_cell.angle_beta   90.00
_cell.angle_gamma   90.00
#
_symmetry.space_group_name_H-M   'P 1'
#
loop_
_entity.id
_entity.type
_entity.pdbx_description
1 polymer ?
#
loop_
_entity_poly.entity_id
_entity_poly.type
_entity_poly.pdbx_seq_one_letter_code
_entity_poly.pdbx_strand_id
1 'polypeptide(L)'
;MTRINKSTSFRYSIRRRLRLVRANITRCKRRVLRFIPVNNKLRLFLAFTVLFGILLFVSVIYSALAYISRPYPETYVAGINIGSLDQSQIQSTINNQINIVQVKMKYQDQEQTVNLSDLQPTINYQQLQKTTTDHNMGDYLGLWLKRRDVQLPITLDSSSVSKQLSNFKDPKFKEPRNVTFNFQNDQLIINDAQEGYGLKSTSIQQSIERELSAKLEDTVQTLNSQSINPVISKAQVQENKQQVLDVINQNYVFNYNKKTYSPSKQQIANWLTVEESTNGFRLVPNSKLISEYVDSLAADLTVKPIAKQVISYASGKPSQVSSEGKNGSTIIKLDEAKTKLADAIANNTPLDYDLTIESVAFTADTTTIDDLNIRTYTYVVEVRGAVSSNVGTFKSQASATLNDSRGWASAGLSFVEVSAGNPSDFTLLLATPDQVAAVGGICDSFYSCRVGRYVVINDARWAGATPAWNSAGGNIIDYRHMLINHETGHWLGFYHRYCGGTGQPAPVMQQQSISLQGCKFNPWPLASEINSL
;
A
#
# COMPACT_ATOMS: atom_id res chain seq x y z
N MET A 1 -98.62 -45.90 15.74
CA MET A 1 -98.69 -45.97 17.21
C MET A 1 -98.42 -44.59 17.77
N THR A 2 -99.17 -43.93 18.63
CA THR A 2 -100.52 -44.11 19.17
C THR A 2 -100.86 -42.71 19.73
N ARG A 3 -102.02 -42.18 19.36
CA ARG A 3 -102.61 -40.98 19.97
C ARG A 3 -102.76 -41.17 21.48
N ILE A 4 -102.52 -40.14 22.28
CA ILE A 4 -103.42 -39.84 23.41
C ILE A 4 -103.81 -38.36 23.38
N ASN A 5 -105.12 -38.22 23.30
CA ASN A 5 -105.94 -37.03 23.25
C ASN A 5 -106.40 -36.77 24.71
N LYS A 6 -106.23 -35.55 25.23
CA LYS A 6 -107.13 -35.01 26.26
C LYS A 6 -107.41 -33.55 25.89
N SER A 7 -108.46 -33.33 25.10
CA SER A 7 -109.85 -33.21 25.57
C SER A 7 -110.11 -31.87 26.25
N THR A 8 -110.54 -30.91 25.42
CA THR A 8 -111.81 -30.21 25.60
C THR A 8 -112.18 -29.82 27.03
N SER A 9 -111.62 -28.71 27.50
CA SER A 9 -112.20 -27.89 28.59
C SER A 9 -111.75 -26.42 28.54
N PHE A 10 -110.62 -26.11 27.89
CA PHE A 10 -110.08 -24.74 27.90
C PHE A 10 -110.63 -23.80 26.80
N ARG A 11 -111.37 -24.31 25.82
CA ARG A 11 -111.74 -23.55 24.60
C ARG A 11 -113.00 -22.68 24.73
N TYR A 12 -113.66 -22.65 25.89
CA TYR A 12 -114.81 -21.76 26.12
C TYR A 12 -114.49 -20.48 26.92
N SER A 13 -113.33 -20.39 27.59
CA SER A 13 -112.95 -19.17 28.36
C SER A 13 -112.12 -18.15 27.56
N ILE A 14 -111.50 -18.55 26.44
CA ILE A 14 -110.65 -17.66 25.63
C ILE A 14 -111.45 -16.78 24.67
N ARG A 15 -112.62 -17.24 24.18
CA ARG A 15 -113.46 -16.44 23.26
C ARG A 15 -114.17 -15.25 23.94
N ARG A 16 -114.25 -15.23 25.28
CA ARG A 16 -114.78 -14.07 26.04
C ARG A 16 -113.70 -13.03 26.37
N ARG A 17 -112.40 -13.38 26.33
CA ARG A 17 -111.29 -12.44 26.54
C ARG A 17 -110.80 -11.74 25.27
N LEU A 18 -111.07 -12.27 24.07
CA LEU A 18 -110.68 -11.63 22.80
C LEU A 18 -111.65 -10.55 22.29
N ARG A 19 -112.85 -10.39 22.88
CA ARG A 19 -113.72 -9.23 22.61
C ARG A 19 -113.39 -7.98 23.46
N LEU A 20 -112.57 -8.11 24.50
CA LEU A 20 -112.09 -6.98 25.31
C LEU A 20 -110.75 -6.40 24.83
N VAL A 21 -109.98 -7.13 24.02
CA VAL A 21 -108.71 -6.62 23.47
C VAL A 21 -108.92 -5.79 22.19
N ARG A 22 -110.04 -5.98 21.46
CA ARG A 22 -110.37 -5.19 20.25
C ARG A 22 -111.08 -3.85 20.53
N ALA A 23 -111.45 -3.55 21.77
CA ALA A 23 -112.02 -2.25 22.16
C ALA A 23 -110.98 -1.22 22.65
N ASN A 24 -109.73 -1.63 22.87
CA ASN A 24 -108.63 -0.72 23.23
C ASN A 24 -107.83 -0.19 22.02
N ILE A 25 -108.13 -0.64 20.80
CA ILE A 25 -107.47 -0.18 19.57
C ILE A 25 -108.21 1.01 18.92
N THR A 26 -109.42 1.34 19.35
CA THR A 26 -110.24 2.45 18.82
C THR A 26 -110.44 3.60 19.82
N ARG A 27 -109.59 3.70 20.85
CA ARG A 27 -109.47 4.87 21.75
C ARG A 27 -108.07 5.50 21.75
N CYS A 28 -107.31 5.26 20.69
CA CYS A 28 -106.02 5.88 20.42
C CYS A 28 -105.98 6.53 19.02
N LYS A 29 -107.09 7.17 18.61
CA LYS A 29 -107.11 8.21 17.58
C LYS A 29 -107.66 9.46 18.25
N ARG A 30 -106.87 10.55 18.21
CA ARG A 30 -107.04 11.85 18.92
C ARG A 30 -106.58 11.89 20.38
N ARG A 31 -105.28 11.66 20.62
CA ARG A 31 -104.58 12.50 21.61
C ARG A 31 -104.04 13.70 20.84
N VAL A 32 -104.83 14.76 20.84
CA VAL A 32 -104.39 16.12 20.53
C VAL A 32 -103.10 16.35 21.31
N LEU A 33 -102.03 16.70 20.60
CA LEU A 33 -100.84 17.33 21.17
C LEU A 33 -101.34 18.56 21.96
N ARG A 34 -101.58 18.38 23.26
CA ARG A 34 -101.78 19.52 24.16
C ARG A 34 -100.44 20.22 24.24
N PHE A 35 -100.32 21.31 23.51
CA PHE A 35 -99.31 22.34 23.74
C PHE A 35 -99.40 22.76 25.22
N ILE A 36 -98.47 22.24 26.02
CA ILE A 36 -98.17 22.82 27.32
C ILE A 36 -97.65 24.24 27.03
N PRO A 37 -98.18 25.30 27.68
CA PRO A 37 -97.64 26.64 27.53
C PRO A 37 -96.29 26.68 28.22
N VAL A 38 -95.24 26.28 27.50
CA VAL A 38 -93.86 26.48 27.93
C VAL A 38 -93.65 27.98 27.94
N ASN A 39 -93.31 28.54 29.10
CA ASN A 39 -92.95 29.95 29.26
C ASN A 39 -92.01 30.35 28.11
N ASN A 40 -92.30 31.45 27.41
CA ASN A 40 -91.47 31.92 26.30
C ASN A 40 -89.99 32.05 26.69
N LYS A 41 -89.69 32.36 27.97
CA LYS A 41 -88.32 32.36 28.50
C LYS A 41 -87.65 30.96 28.51
N LEU A 42 -88.39 29.90 28.82
CA LEU A 42 -87.88 28.52 28.85
C LEU A 42 -87.70 27.94 27.43
N ARG A 43 -88.59 28.29 26.48
CA ARG A 43 -88.37 27.98 25.05
C ARG A 43 -87.16 28.69 24.48
N LEU A 44 -86.98 29.97 24.82
CA LEU A 44 -85.80 30.74 24.43
C LEU A 44 -84.53 30.11 25.00
N PHE A 45 -84.52 29.78 26.30
CA PHE A 45 -83.38 29.14 26.97
C PHE A 45 -83.03 27.77 26.35
N LEU A 46 -84.01 26.91 26.11
CA LEU A 46 -83.80 25.63 25.43
C LEU A 46 -83.27 25.82 24.00
N ALA A 47 -83.83 26.76 23.25
CA ALA A 47 -83.35 27.10 21.91
C ALA A 47 -81.90 27.63 21.95
N PHE A 48 -81.54 28.46 22.93
CA PHE A 48 -80.16 28.92 23.13
C PHE A 48 -79.22 27.78 23.50
N THR A 49 -79.61 26.86 24.39
CA THR A 49 -78.76 25.70 24.74
C THR A 49 -78.56 24.74 23.58
N VAL A 50 -79.60 24.51 22.76
CA VAL A 50 -79.50 23.68 21.56
C VAL A 50 -78.65 24.37 20.49
N LEU A 51 -78.85 25.67 20.27
CA LEU A 51 -78.04 26.46 19.35
C LEU A 51 -76.57 26.48 19.80
N PHE A 52 -76.30 26.67 21.09
CA PHE A 52 -74.96 26.63 21.66
C PHE A 52 -74.33 25.24 21.53
N GLY A 53 -75.08 24.17 21.78
CA GLY A 53 -74.62 22.79 21.57
C GLY A 53 -74.30 22.50 20.09
N ILE A 54 -75.11 22.99 19.16
CA ILE A 54 -74.87 22.87 17.71
C ILE A 54 -73.63 23.69 17.32
N LEU A 55 -73.48 24.92 17.80
CA LEU A 55 -72.30 25.75 17.52
C LEU A 55 -71.03 25.11 18.06
N LEU A 56 -71.06 24.54 19.27
CA LEU A 56 -69.94 23.77 19.81
C LEU A 56 -69.65 22.54 18.96
N PHE A 57 -70.67 21.77 18.55
CA PHE A 57 -70.49 20.59 17.73
C PHE A 57 -69.94 20.91 16.33
N VAL A 58 -70.44 21.97 15.69
CA VAL A 58 -69.93 22.48 14.41
C VAL A 58 -68.51 22.98 14.56
N SER A 59 -68.19 23.68 15.66
CA SER A 59 -66.82 24.08 15.97
C SER A 59 -65.90 22.86 16.15
N VAL A 60 -66.38 21.83 16.85
CA VAL A 60 -65.65 20.56 17.06
C VAL A 60 -65.32 19.89 15.73
N ILE A 61 -66.32 19.73 14.88
CA ILE A 61 -66.16 19.14 13.54
C ILE A 61 -65.27 20.02 12.66
N TYR A 62 -65.47 21.34 12.66
CA TYR A 62 -64.69 22.25 11.85
C TYR A 62 -63.20 22.19 12.21
N SER A 63 -62.84 22.19 13.50
CA SER A 63 -61.42 22.02 13.85
C SER A 63 -60.95 20.59 13.62
N ALA A 64 -61.75 19.56 13.87
CA ALA A 64 -61.36 18.19 13.51
C ALA A 64 -60.98 18.12 12.02
N LEU A 65 -61.79 18.71 11.13
CA LEU A 65 -61.52 18.78 9.69
C LEU A 65 -60.31 19.68 9.35
N ALA A 66 -60.16 20.82 10.01
CA ALA A 66 -59.05 21.75 9.76
C ALA A 66 -57.68 21.17 10.18
N TYR A 67 -57.67 20.25 11.15
CA TYR A 67 -56.46 19.65 11.72
C TYR A 67 -56.27 18.16 11.37
N ILE A 68 -57.07 17.57 10.48
CA ILE A 68 -56.92 16.16 10.03
C ILE A 68 -55.49 15.82 9.56
N SER A 69 -54.81 16.80 8.96
CA SER A 69 -53.44 16.64 8.44
C SER A 69 -52.45 17.65 9.04
N ARG A 70 -52.80 18.27 10.17
CA ARG A 70 -51.98 19.31 10.81
C ARG A 70 -51.86 19.09 12.32
N PRO A 71 -50.71 19.38 12.93
CA PRO A 71 -50.58 19.35 14.39
C PRO A 71 -51.56 20.32 15.04
N TYR A 72 -52.10 19.96 16.20
CA TYR A 72 -52.91 20.88 16.99
C TYR A 72 -52.12 22.13 17.41
N PRO A 73 -52.80 23.26 17.68
CA PRO A 73 -52.16 24.40 18.33
C PRO A 73 -51.38 23.98 19.58
N GLU A 74 -50.33 24.72 19.93
CA GLU A 74 -49.43 24.40 21.06
C GLU A 74 -48.68 23.05 20.94
N THR A 75 -48.51 22.53 19.71
CA THR A 75 -47.61 21.40 19.43
C THR A 75 -46.21 21.90 19.14
N TYR A 76 -45.23 21.40 19.90
CA TYR A 76 -43.82 21.74 19.77
C TYR A 76 -43.02 20.52 19.35
N VAL A 77 -42.07 20.70 18.42
CA VAL A 77 -41.09 19.68 18.06
C VAL A 77 -39.71 20.22 18.37
N ALA A 78 -39.00 19.55 19.26
CA ALA A 78 -37.68 19.97 19.73
C ALA A 78 -37.62 21.48 20.10
N GLY A 79 -38.65 21.97 20.80
CA GLY A 79 -38.76 23.38 21.23
C GLY A 79 -39.35 24.35 20.20
N ILE A 80 -39.56 23.94 18.95
CA ILE A 80 -40.13 24.77 17.88
C ILE A 80 -41.65 24.59 17.85
N ASN A 81 -42.42 25.68 17.91
CA ASN A 81 -43.87 25.62 17.74
C ASN A 81 -44.21 25.31 16.28
N ILE A 82 -44.84 24.15 16.05
CA ILE A 82 -45.29 23.68 14.74
C ILE A 82 -46.81 23.59 14.63
N GLY A 83 -47.53 24.04 15.65
CA GLY A 83 -48.99 23.99 15.68
C GLY A 83 -49.59 24.69 14.46
N SER A 84 -50.61 24.08 13.86
CA SER A 84 -51.34 24.61 12.70
C SER A 84 -50.55 24.74 11.38
N LEU A 85 -49.25 24.49 11.39
CA LEU A 85 -48.42 24.48 10.20
C LEU A 85 -48.76 23.28 9.31
N ASP A 86 -48.67 23.49 7.99
CA ASP A 86 -48.69 22.37 7.05
C ASP A 86 -47.32 21.68 6.96
N GLN A 87 -47.28 20.52 6.30
CA GLN A 87 -46.06 19.71 6.22
C GLN A 87 -44.88 20.43 5.59
N SER A 88 -45.11 21.29 4.59
CA SER A 88 -44.03 22.06 3.92
C SER A 88 -43.49 23.16 4.82
N GLN A 89 -44.36 23.81 5.58
CA GLN A 89 -44.00 24.82 6.58
C GLN A 89 -43.24 24.19 7.75
N ILE A 90 -43.62 22.99 8.20
CA ILE A 90 -42.90 22.25 9.23
C ILE A 90 -41.48 21.91 8.74
N GLN A 91 -41.36 21.35 7.54
CA GLN A 91 -40.07 20.99 6.94
C GLN A 91 -39.16 22.21 6.79
N SER A 92 -39.66 23.29 6.21
CA SER A 92 -38.88 24.53 6.04
C SER A 92 -38.47 25.13 7.40
N THR A 93 -39.37 25.15 8.39
CA THR A 93 -39.07 25.67 9.73
C THR A 93 -37.96 24.88 10.42
N ILE A 94 -38.06 23.54 10.41
CA ILE A 94 -37.04 22.66 11.02
C ILE A 94 -35.71 22.76 10.24
N ASN A 95 -35.74 22.71 8.92
CA ASN A 95 -34.53 22.81 8.09
C ASN A 95 -33.83 24.17 8.26
N ASN A 96 -34.59 25.27 8.36
CA ASN A 96 -34.03 26.59 8.63
C ASN A 96 -33.36 26.63 10.01
N GLN A 97 -33.98 26.02 11.02
CA GLN A 97 -33.37 25.90 12.35
C GLN A 97 -32.08 25.06 12.32
N ILE A 98 -32.07 23.94 11.59
CA ILE A 98 -30.87 23.10 11.40
C ILE A 98 -29.69 23.91 10.84
N ASN A 99 -29.94 24.85 9.92
CA ASN A 99 -28.89 25.65 9.30
C ASN A 99 -28.24 26.68 10.24
N ILE A 100 -28.88 26.99 11.37
CA ILE A 100 -28.36 27.99 12.32
C ILE A 100 -27.85 27.37 13.63
N VAL A 101 -28.32 26.17 13.99
CA VAL A 101 -27.90 25.50 15.22
C VAL A 101 -26.44 25.06 15.13
N GLN A 102 -25.70 25.30 16.21
CA GLN A 102 -24.31 24.93 16.35
C GLN A 102 -24.11 23.91 17.47
N VAL A 103 -23.24 22.93 17.21
CA VAL A 103 -22.77 21.96 18.21
C VAL A 103 -21.36 22.34 18.60
N LYS A 104 -21.18 22.79 19.84
CA LYS A 104 -19.86 23.04 20.42
C LYS A 104 -19.35 21.77 21.09
N MET A 105 -18.29 21.19 20.56
CA MET A 105 -17.62 20.02 21.12
C MET A 105 -16.41 20.47 21.93
N LYS A 106 -16.30 20.01 23.17
CA LYS A 106 -15.20 20.34 24.08
C LYS A 106 -14.46 19.09 24.52
N TYR A 107 -13.14 19.07 24.34
CA TYR A 107 -12.26 18.02 24.84
C TYR A 107 -11.04 18.64 25.52
N GLN A 108 -10.92 18.50 26.84
CA GLN A 108 -9.88 19.18 27.62
C GLN A 108 -9.87 20.69 27.32
N ASP A 109 -8.72 21.24 26.89
CA ASP A 109 -8.57 22.66 26.53
C ASP A 109 -8.92 22.95 25.05
N GLN A 110 -9.32 21.93 24.28
CA GLN A 110 -9.69 22.07 22.88
C GLN A 110 -11.20 22.25 22.74
N GLU A 111 -11.61 23.24 21.95
CA GLU A 111 -13.00 23.48 21.61
C GLU A 111 -13.16 23.58 20.09
N GLN A 112 -14.23 22.99 19.56
CA GLN A 112 -14.61 23.13 18.17
C GLN A 112 -16.11 23.37 18.08
N THR A 113 -16.50 24.39 17.33
CA THR A 113 -17.91 24.65 17.00
C THR A 113 -18.18 24.18 15.58
N VAL A 114 -19.21 23.37 15.40
CA VAL A 114 -19.62 22.80 14.11
C VAL A 114 -21.07 23.19 13.83
N ASN A 115 -21.39 23.62 12.61
CA ASN A 115 -22.80 23.82 12.25
C ASN A 115 -23.49 22.46 12.16
N LEU A 116 -24.72 22.36 12.64
CA LEU A 116 -25.45 21.10 12.60
C LEU A 116 -25.58 20.55 11.17
N SER A 117 -25.67 21.41 10.15
CA SER A 117 -25.64 21.02 8.73
C SER A 117 -24.40 20.20 8.33
N ASP A 118 -23.24 20.48 8.93
CA ASP A 118 -21.98 19.79 8.62
C ASP A 118 -21.93 18.37 9.20
N LEU A 119 -22.85 18.03 10.11
CA LEU A 119 -23.06 16.69 10.64
C LEU A 119 -24.08 15.88 9.81
N GLN A 120 -24.59 16.45 8.71
CA GLN A 120 -25.55 15.87 7.78
C GLN A 120 -26.76 15.20 8.48
N PRO A 121 -27.57 15.97 9.21
CA PRO A 121 -28.72 15.45 9.92
C PRO A 121 -29.80 14.98 8.94
N THR A 122 -30.36 13.81 9.21
CA THR A 122 -31.53 13.27 8.51
C THR A 122 -32.72 13.27 9.46
N ILE A 123 -33.86 13.82 9.01
CA ILE A 123 -35.11 13.86 9.77
C ILE A 123 -36.10 12.87 9.17
N ASN A 124 -36.66 12.00 10.00
CA ASN A 124 -37.77 11.13 9.59
C ASN A 124 -39.10 11.90 9.62
N TYR A 125 -39.38 12.65 8.55
CA TYR A 125 -40.62 13.44 8.44
C TYR A 125 -41.90 12.59 8.41
N GLN A 126 -41.83 11.34 7.96
CA GLN A 126 -42.99 10.43 7.98
C GLN A 126 -43.35 10.04 9.42
N GLN A 127 -42.34 9.66 10.21
CA GLN A 127 -42.51 9.37 11.63
C GLN A 127 -42.96 10.62 12.40
N LEU A 128 -42.39 11.78 12.08
CA LEU A 128 -42.76 13.04 12.72
C LEU A 128 -44.21 13.41 12.43
N GLN A 129 -44.65 13.31 11.19
CA GLN A 129 -46.04 13.56 10.80
C GLN A 129 -46.98 12.62 11.57
N LYS A 130 -46.71 11.31 11.54
CA LYS A 130 -47.49 10.32 12.28
C LYS A 130 -47.61 10.67 13.76
N THR A 131 -46.50 11.07 14.40
CA THR A 131 -46.47 11.33 15.85
C THR A 131 -47.17 12.64 16.22
N THR A 132 -47.12 13.65 15.35
CA THR A 132 -47.69 14.99 15.60
C THR A 132 -49.17 15.09 15.22
N THR A 133 -49.64 14.26 14.28
CA THR A 133 -51.04 14.18 13.84
C THR A 133 -51.76 12.93 14.35
N ASP A 134 -51.19 12.17 15.28
CA ASP A 134 -51.94 11.10 15.95
C ASP A 134 -53.01 11.74 16.85
N HIS A 135 -54.28 11.44 16.57
CA HIS A 135 -55.44 12.09 17.17
C HIS A 135 -56.33 11.08 17.90
N ASN A 136 -56.54 11.26 19.20
CA ASN A 136 -57.59 10.58 19.97
C ASN A 136 -58.81 11.51 20.11
N MET A 137 -59.97 11.05 19.64
CA MET A 137 -61.21 11.86 19.61
C MET A 137 -61.73 12.28 21.00
N GLY A 138 -61.29 11.60 22.07
CA GLY A 138 -61.63 11.95 23.46
C GLY A 138 -60.85 13.12 24.05
N ASP A 139 -59.71 13.51 23.45
CA ASP A 139 -58.80 14.54 23.98
C ASP A 139 -59.06 15.94 23.39
N TYR A 140 -60.05 16.06 22.49
CA TYR A 140 -60.33 17.27 21.70
C TYR A 140 -60.52 18.55 22.53
N LEU A 141 -61.18 18.45 23.69
CA LEU A 141 -61.41 19.60 24.58
C LEU A 141 -60.20 19.95 25.46
N GLY A 142 -59.29 19.00 25.70
CA GLY A 142 -58.11 19.18 26.55
C GLY A 142 -56.86 19.62 25.79
N LEU A 143 -56.75 19.31 24.50
CA LEU A 143 -55.57 19.57 23.68
C LEU A 143 -55.45 21.02 23.21
N TRP A 144 -56.55 21.77 23.15
CA TRP A 144 -56.51 23.19 22.74
C TRP A 144 -55.85 24.13 23.77
N LEU A 145 -55.55 23.62 24.97
CA LEU A 145 -54.98 24.40 26.07
C LEU A 145 -53.72 23.76 26.68
N LYS A 146 -53.25 22.64 26.13
CA LYS A 146 -52.11 21.88 26.67
C LYS A 146 -50.97 21.85 25.67
N ARG A 147 -49.81 22.33 26.11
CA ARG A 147 -48.54 22.17 25.40
C ARG A 147 -48.25 20.68 25.15
N ARG A 148 -47.94 20.33 23.91
CA ARG A 148 -47.54 18.98 23.49
C ARG A 148 -46.12 19.04 22.93
N ASP A 149 -45.15 18.49 23.65
CA ASP A 149 -43.78 18.36 23.16
C ASP A 149 -43.57 16.99 22.49
N VAL A 150 -43.03 17.02 21.28
CA VAL A 150 -42.71 15.83 20.48
C VAL A 150 -41.21 15.84 20.18
N GLN A 151 -40.58 14.67 20.35
CA GLN A 151 -39.17 14.49 20.02
C GLN A 151 -38.97 14.54 18.50
N LEU A 152 -37.92 15.25 18.07
CA LEU A 152 -37.53 15.28 16.67
C LEU A 152 -36.80 13.97 16.32
N PRO A 153 -37.28 13.17 15.36
CA PRO A 153 -36.59 11.95 14.93
C PRO A 153 -35.41 12.32 14.02
N ILE A 154 -34.33 12.80 14.63
CA ILE A 154 -33.08 13.20 14.00
C ILE A 154 -32.04 12.10 14.12
N THR A 155 -31.33 11.82 13.03
CA THR A 155 -30.16 10.94 12.99
C THR A 155 -29.02 11.65 12.28
N LEU A 156 -27.80 11.52 12.75
CA LEU A 156 -26.61 12.13 12.15
C LEU A 156 -25.86 11.12 11.27
N ASP A 157 -25.12 11.63 10.29
CA ASP A 157 -24.22 10.80 9.51
C ASP A 157 -22.97 10.42 10.31
N SER A 158 -22.77 9.12 10.53
CA SER A 158 -21.65 8.61 11.34
C SER A 158 -20.28 8.97 10.77
N SER A 159 -20.15 9.10 9.44
CA SER A 159 -18.88 9.48 8.81
C SER A 159 -18.54 10.95 9.05
N SER A 160 -19.55 11.82 9.00
CA SER A 160 -19.44 13.26 9.26
C SER A 160 -19.09 13.55 10.71
N VAL A 161 -19.75 12.88 11.67
CA VAL A 161 -19.40 12.99 13.10
C VAL A 161 -17.95 12.54 13.33
N SER A 162 -17.56 11.38 12.80
CA SER A 162 -16.20 10.86 12.95
C SER A 162 -15.14 11.79 12.35
N LYS A 163 -15.44 12.42 11.21
CA LYS A 163 -14.58 13.42 10.58
C LYS A 163 -14.35 14.63 11.50
N GLN A 164 -15.40 15.16 12.13
CA GLN A 164 -15.25 16.30 13.05
C GLN A 164 -14.44 15.92 14.28
N LEU A 165 -14.64 14.72 14.83
CA LEU A 165 -13.89 14.23 15.99
C LEU A 165 -12.40 14.04 15.70
N SER A 166 -12.02 13.78 14.45
CA SER A 166 -10.61 13.61 14.04
C SER A 166 -9.74 14.87 14.19
N ASN A 167 -10.36 16.04 14.33
CA ASN A 167 -9.68 17.31 14.55
C ASN A 167 -9.10 17.45 15.96
N PHE A 168 -9.70 16.78 16.95
CA PHE A 168 -9.18 16.75 18.31
C PHE A 168 -7.91 15.92 18.37
N LYS A 169 -6.89 16.43 19.08
CA LYS A 169 -5.59 15.76 19.22
C LYS A 169 -5.27 15.51 20.69
N ASP A 170 -4.93 14.27 21.02
CA ASP A 170 -4.40 13.91 22.34
C ASP A 170 -3.23 12.93 22.13
N PRO A 171 -2.06 13.14 22.76
CA PRO A 171 -0.95 12.19 22.71
C PRO A 171 -1.31 10.78 23.22
N LYS A 172 -2.35 10.66 24.05
CA LYS A 172 -2.90 9.38 24.51
C LYS A 172 -3.78 8.70 23.47
N PHE A 173 -4.22 9.41 22.43
CA PHE A 173 -5.02 8.78 21.39
C PHE A 173 -4.21 7.70 20.68
N LYS A 174 -4.77 6.50 20.68
CA LYS A 174 -4.20 5.32 20.04
C LYS A 174 -5.31 4.64 19.28
N GLU A 175 -5.06 4.39 18.01
CA GLU A 175 -5.97 3.56 17.23
C GLU A 175 -6.00 2.15 17.82
N PRO A 176 -7.18 1.51 17.92
CA PRO A 176 -7.25 0.11 18.30
C PRO A 176 -6.51 -0.72 17.25
N ARG A 177 -5.69 -1.66 17.72
CA ARG A 177 -5.05 -2.64 16.83
C ARG A 177 -5.79 -3.95 16.93
N ASN A 178 -6.40 -4.37 15.84
CA ASN A 178 -7.01 -5.69 15.74
C ASN A 178 -5.97 -6.80 15.92
N VAL A 179 -6.46 -8.02 16.12
CA VAL A 179 -5.65 -9.23 16.21
C VAL A 179 -4.69 -9.31 15.01
N THR A 180 -3.42 -9.62 15.28
CA THR A 180 -2.43 -9.90 14.24
C THR A 180 -1.99 -11.35 14.30
N PHE A 181 -1.50 -11.86 13.17
CA PHE A 181 -1.07 -13.23 13.03
C PHE A 181 0.44 -13.29 12.84
N ASN A 182 1.03 -14.35 13.36
CA ASN A 182 2.40 -14.74 13.05
C ASN A 182 2.42 -16.27 12.84
N PHE A 183 3.35 -16.77 12.05
CA PHE A 183 3.49 -18.19 11.78
C PHE A 183 4.95 -18.60 12.04
N GLN A 184 5.17 -19.41 13.08
CA GLN A 184 6.50 -19.85 13.52
C GLN A 184 6.43 -21.31 13.94
N ASN A 185 7.47 -22.09 13.60
CA ASN A 185 7.56 -23.52 13.95
C ASN A 185 6.30 -24.32 13.54
N ASP A 186 5.78 -24.08 12.34
CA ASP A 186 4.54 -24.67 11.81
C ASP A 186 3.27 -24.41 12.65
N GLN A 187 3.29 -23.37 13.48
CA GLN A 187 2.16 -22.98 14.31
C GLN A 187 1.74 -21.53 14.06
N LEU A 188 0.43 -21.35 13.89
CA LEU A 188 -0.21 -20.04 13.89
C LEU A 188 -0.28 -19.49 15.32
N ILE A 189 0.36 -18.35 15.53
CA ILE A 189 0.35 -17.54 16.74
C ILE A 189 -0.61 -16.38 16.52
N ILE A 190 -1.62 -16.28 17.38
CA ILE A 190 -2.61 -15.20 17.38
C ILE A 190 -2.23 -14.21 18.47
N ASN A 191 -1.76 -13.03 18.07
CA ASN A 191 -1.33 -11.99 19.00
C ASN A 191 -2.53 -11.23 19.56
N ASP A 192 -2.41 -10.75 20.79
CA ASP A 192 -3.48 -10.00 21.43
C ASP A 192 -3.75 -8.69 20.67
N ALA A 193 -5.03 -8.42 20.46
CA ALA A 193 -5.48 -7.12 20.00
C ALA A 193 -5.17 -6.07 21.09
N GLN A 194 -4.82 -4.86 20.66
CA GLN A 194 -4.53 -3.77 21.59
C GLN A 194 -5.70 -2.81 21.61
N GLU A 195 -6.20 -2.54 22.81
CA GLU A 195 -7.18 -1.49 23.04
C GLU A 195 -6.65 -0.16 22.52
N GLY A 196 -7.47 0.50 21.72
CA GLY A 196 -7.29 1.89 21.38
C GLY A 196 -7.72 2.77 22.53
N TYR A 197 -7.42 4.05 22.43
CA TYR A 197 -7.86 5.06 23.37
C TYR A 197 -8.25 6.29 22.58
N GLY A 198 -9.45 6.82 22.77
CA GLY A 198 -9.92 7.91 21.93
C GLY A 198 -11.36 8.34 22.17
N LEU A 199 -11.88 9.13 21.23
CA LEU A 199 -13.24 9.63 21.24
C LEU A 199 -14.16 8.65 20.50
N LYS A 200 -15.05 7.97 21.24
CA LYS A 200 -15.97 7.00 20.66
C LYS A 200 -17.10 7.70 19.91
N SER A 201 -16.95 7.80 18.59
CA SER A 201 -17.87 8.51 17.69
C SER A 201 -19.34 8.11 17.87
N THR A 202 -19.62 6.81 18.02
CA THR A 202 -21.00 6.31 18.18
C THR A 202 -21.68 6.81 19.46
N SER A 203 -20.98 6.83 20.59
CA SER A 203 -21.51 7.32 21.86
C SER A 203 -21.74 8.83 21.83
N ILE A 204 -20.84 9.57 21.16
CA ILE A 204 -20.95 11.02 21.00
C ILE A 204 -22.11 11.37 20.06
N GLN A 205 -22.24 10.67 18.93
CA GLN A 205 -23.35 10.79 17.99
C GLN A 205 -24.69 10.62 18.73
N GLN A 206 -24.86 9.54 19.48
CA GLN A 206 -26.10 9.26 20.24
C GLN A 206 -26.39 10.34 21.30
N SER A 207 -25.36 10.93 21.90
CA SER A 207 -25.51 12.03 22.86
C SER A 207 -26.07 13.28 22.17
N ILE A 208 -25.46 13.66 21.04
CA ILE A 208 -25.90 14.82 20.23
C ILE A 208 -27.33 14.61 19.73
N GLU A 209 -27.63 13.45 19.15
CA GLU A 209 -28.97 13.11 18.66
C GLU A 209 -30.02 13.21 19.76
N ARG A 210 -29.72 12.71 20.96
CA ARG A 210 -30.64 12.77 22.11
C ARG A 210 -30.94 14.20 22.54
N GLU A 211 -29.93 15.06 22.60
CA GLU A 211 -30.11 16.46 22.98
C GLU A 211 -30.89 17.23 21.92
N LEU A 212 -30.50 17.11 20.65
CA LEU A 212 -31.17 17.80 19.52
C LEU A 212 -32.59 17.28 19.29
N SER A 213 -32.85 16.01 19.59
CA SER A 213 -34.19 15.42 19.55
C SER A 213 -35.12 16.08 20.57
N ALA A 214 -34.59 16.47 21.73
CA ALA A 214 -35.34 17.13 22.78
C ALA A 214 -35.48 18.65 22.55
N LYS A 215 -34.42 19.31 22.09
CA LYS A 215 -34.38 20.75 21.77
C LYS A 215 -33.41 21.04 20.62
N LEU A 216 -33.90 21.65 19.54
CA LEU A 216 -33.11 21.99 18.37
C LEU A 216 -32.51 23.39 18.54
N GLU A 217 -31.57 23.48 19.49
CA GLU A 217 -30.86 24.71 19.89
C GLU A 217 -29.36 24.41 20.00
N ASP A 218 -28.55 25.45 20.17
CA ASP A 218 -27.10 25.30 20.37
C ASP A 218 -26.81 24.40 21.57
N THR A 219 -25.99 23.38 21.36
CA THR A 219 -25.61 22.39 22.39
C THR A 219 -24.10 22.39 22.62
N VAL A 220 -23.71 22.12 23.87
CA VAL A 220 -22.32 21.91 24.26
C VAL A 220 -22.11 20.44 24.62
N GLN A 221 -21.38 19.72 23.79
CA GLN A 221 -20.97 18.35 24.04
C GLN A 221 -19.62 18.30 24.72
N THR A 222 -19.60 17.80 25.96
CA THR A 222 -18.35 17.48 26.65
C THR A 222 -17.90 16.10 26.24
N LEU A 223 -16.78 16.03 25.51
CA LEU A 223 -16.22 14.80 25.00
C LEU A 223 -15.35 14.15 26.07
N ASN A 224 -15.56 12.85 26.29
CA ASN A 224 -14.72 12.05 27.17
C ASN A 224 -13.98 10.99 26.35
N SER A 225 -12.67 10.88 26.56
CA SER A 225 -11.90 9.78 26.01
C SER A 225 -12.19 8.50 26.78
N GLN A 226 -12.24 7.38 26.06
CA GLN A 226 -12.49 6.07 26.61
C GLN A 226 -11.67 5.01 25.87
N SER A 227 -11.51 3.84 26.49
CA SER A 227 -10.93 2.69 25.80
C SER A 227 -11.82 2.31 24.61
N ILE A 228 -11.20 2.13 23.45
CA ILE A 228 -11.83 1.64 22.24
C ILE A 228 -11.39 0.19 22.09
N ASN A 229 -12.29 -0.72 22.45
CA ASN A 229 -12.02 -2.14 22.30
C ASN A 229 -11.81 -2.47 20.81
N PRO A 230 -10.84 -3.33 20.48
CA PRO A 230 -10.72 -3.89 19.15
C PRO A 230 -12.01 -4.64 18.81
N VAL A 231 -12.44 -4.52 17.56
CA VAL A 231 -13.77 -4.98 17.14
C VAL A 231 -13.90 -6.51 17.26
N ILE A 232 -12.78 -7.24 17.25
CA ILE A 232 -12.74 -8.70 17.33
C ILE A 232 -11.78 -9.14 18.43
N SER A 233 -12.26 -9.98 19.35
CA SER A 233 -11.44 -10.54 20.43
C SER A 233 -10.58 -11.71 19.96
N LYS A 234 -9.47 -11.96 20.68
CA LYS A 234 -8.64 -13.16 20.44
C LYS A 234 -9.43 -14.46 20.59
N ALA A 235 -10.36 -14.53 21.54
CA ALA A 235 -11.18 -15.72 21.76
C ALA A 235 -12.00 -16.08 20.51
N GLN A 236 -12.61 -15.08 19.89
CA GLN A 236 -13.41 -15.26 18.67
C GLN A 236 -12.57 -15.73 17.48
N VAL A 237 -11.33 -15.22 17.34
CA VAL A 237 -10.40 -15.68 16.30
C VAL A 237 -9.86 -17.09 16.61
N GLN A 238 -9.65 -17.40 17.89
CA GLN A 238 -9.18 -18.72 18.33
C GLN A 238 -10.22 -19.82 18.04
N GLU A 239 -11.52 -19.54 18.24
CA GLU A 239 -12.62 -20.47 17.92
C GLU A 239 -12.71 -20.74 16.41
N ASN A 240 -12.40 -19.76 15.58
CA ASN A 240 -12.43 -19.86 14.11
C ASN A 240 -11.03 -19.94 13.49
N LYS A 241 -10.06 -20.49 14.23
CA LYS A 241 -8.65 -20.56 13.81
C LYS A 241 -8.46 -21.24 12.45
N GLN A 242 -9.32 -22.20 12.11
CA GLN A 242 -9.23 -22.93 10.85
C GLN A 242 -9.41 -22.02 9.63
N GLN A 243 -10.30 -21.02 9.71
CA GLN A 243 -10.50 -20.03 8.64
C GLN A 243 -9.21 -19.29 8.28
N VAL A 244 -8.36 -19.01 9.28
CA VAL A 244 -7.05 -18.36 9.08
C VAL A 244 -6.04 -19.34 8.48
N LEU A 245 -6.04 -20.59 8.97
CA LEU A 245 -5.15 -21.64 8.46
C LEU A 245 -5.46 -22.02 7.02
N ASP A 246 -6.72 -22.00 6.59
CA ASP A 246 -7.10 -22.31 5.21
C ASP A 246 -6.47 -21.31 4.24
N VAL A 247 -6.52 -20.01 4.57
CA VAL A 247 -5.86 -18.96 3.79
C VAL A 247 -4.34 -19.10 3.82
N ILE A 248 -3.74 -19.34 4.99
CA ILE A 248 -2.27 -19.46 5.12
C ILE A 248 -1.71 -20.68 4.36
N ASN A 249 -2.46 -21.79 4.34
CA ASN A 249 -2.02 -23.02 3.70
C ASN A 249 -2.38 -23.09 2.21
N GLN A 250 -3.03 -22.06 1.67
CA GLN A 250 -3.42 -22.04 0.28
C GLN A 250 -2.21 -21.87 -0.65
N ASN A 251 -2.33 -22.45 -1.84
CA ASN A 251 -1.28 -22.38 -2.85
C ASN A 251 -1.33 -21.03 -3.59
N TYR A 252 -0.37 -20.17 -3.32
CA TYR A 252 -0.13 -18.95 -4.07
C TYR A 252 1.19 -19.06 -4.84
N VAL A 253 1.11 -19.19 -6.16
CA VAL A 253 2.26 -19.50 -7.01
C VAL A 253 2.38 -18.44 -8.11
N PHE A 254 3.58 -17.88 -8.22
CA PHE A 254 4.04 -17.14 -9.38
C PHE A 254 5.00 -18.01 -10.20
N ASN A 255 4.77 -18.14 -11.50
CA ASN A 255 5.67 -18.85 -12.40
C ASN A 255 6.55 -17.87 -13.17
N TYR A 256 7.83 -18.17 -13.26
CA TYR A 256 8.79 -17.45 -14.09
C TYR A 256 9.90 -18.39 -14.56
N ASN A 257 10.12 -18.46 -15.88
CA ASN A 257 11.17 -19.30 -16.50
C ASN A 257 11.21 -20.74 -15.97
N LYS A 258 10.04 -21.40 -15.89
CA LYS A 258 9.85 -22.79 -15.38
C LYS A 258 10.21 -22.99 -13.90
N LYS A 259 10.42 -21.90 -13.15
CA LYS A 259 10.54 -21.92 -11.69
C LYS A 259 9.29 -21.32 -11.06
N THR A 260 8.96 -21.81 -9.88
CA THR A 260 7.84 -21.35 -9.07
C THR A 260 8.34 -20.54 -7.89
N TYR A 261 7.59 -19.49 -7.55
CA TYR A 261 7.85 -18.60 -6.44
C TYR A 261 6.57 -18.46 -5.63
N SER A 262 6.66 -18.73 -4.32
CA SER A 262 5.51 -18.67 -3.42
C SER A 262 5.88 -17.90 -2.17
N PRO A 263 4.96 -17.09 -1.63
CA PRO A 263 5.18 -16.48 -0.33
C PRO A 263 5.17 -17.55 0.76
N SER A 264 6.01 -17.37 1.75
CA SER A 264 6.02 -18.23 2.94
C SER A 264 4.74 -18.07 3.74
N LYS A 265 4.38 -19.11 4.51
CA LYS A 265 3.25 -19.06 5.45
C LYS A 265 3.34 -17.89 6.43
N GLN A 266 4.55 -17.54 6.84
CA GLN A 266 4.79 -16.39 7.72
C GLN A 266 4.48 -15.05 7.02
N GLN A 267 4.88 -14.90 5.75
CA GLN A 267 4.53 -13.71 4.98
C GLN A 267 3.01 -13.60 4.83
N ILE A 268 2.32 -14.69 4.45
CA ILE A 268 0.86 -14.70 4.32
C ILE A 268 0.20 -14.33 5.65
N ALA A 269 0.61 -14.94 6.77
CA ALA A 269 0.07 -14.60 8.10
C ALA A 269 0.25 -13.10 8.44
N ASN A 270 1.43 -12.54 8.17
CA ASN A 270 1.70 -11.13 8.43
C ASN A 270 0.90 -10.17 7.55
N TRP A 271 0.38 -10.63 6.41
CA TRP A 271 -0.46 -9.83 5.54
C TRP A 271 -1.92 -9.81 6.00
N LEU A 272 -2.35 -10.71 6.88
CA LEU A 272 -3.75 -10.80 7.27
C LEU A 272 -4.07 -9.87 8.44
N THR A 273 -5.15 -9.12 8.29
CA THR A 273 -5.85 -8.43 9.38
C THR A 273 -7.28 -8.96 9.49
N VAL A 274 -7.97 -8.60 10.57
CA VAL A 274 -9.37 -8.97 10.78
C VAL A 274 -10.24 -7.73 10.80
N GLU A 275 -11.42 -7.84 10.19
CA GLU A 275 -12.48 -6.84 10.23
C GLU A 275 -13.82 -7.49 10.58
N GLU A 276 -14.72 -6.73 11.21
CA GLU A 276 -16.05 -7.20 11.56
C GLU A 276 -16.85 -7.57 10.30
N SER A 277 -17.62 -8.65 10.42
CA SER A 277 -18.55 -9.09 9.40
C SER A 277 -19.83 -9.58 10.06
N THR A 278 -20.92 -9.62 9.31
CA THR A 278 -22.23 -10.09 9.79
C THR A 278 -22.18 -11.48 10.44
N ASN A 279 -21.21 -12.31 10.04
CA ASN A 279 -21.00 -13.68 10.55
C ASN A 279 -19.72 -13.81 11.41
N GLY A 280 -19.33 -12.75 12.13
CA GLY A 280 -18.15 -12.73 12.98
C GLY A 280 -17.05 -11.85 12.41
N PHE A 281 -16.07 -12.44 11.73
CA PHE A 281 -15.00 -11.67 11.09
C PHE A 281 -14.67 -12.14 9.68
N ARG A 282 -14.13 -11.21 8.90
CA ARG A 282 -13.49 -11.49 7.61
C ARG A 282 -12.00 -11.19 7.70
N LEU A 283 -11.23 -11.97 6.95
CA LEU A 283 -9.81 -11.72 6.78
C LEU A 283 -9.61 -10.68 5.68
N VAL A 284 -8.79 -9.68 5.95
CA VAL A 284 -8.49 -8.61 5.00
C VAL A 284 -6.99 -8.61 4.73
N PRO A 285 -6.57 -8.80 3.46
CA PRO A 285 -5.16 -8.73 3.11
C PRO A 285 -4.64 -7.29 3.14
N ASN A 286 -3.43 -7.12 3.67
CA ASN A 286 -2.69 -5.88 3.64
C ASN A 286 -2.06 -5.69 2.25
N SER A 287 -2.76 -4.92 1.41
CA SER A 287 -2.35 -4.64 0.03
C SER A 287 -0.96 -4.04 -0.10
N LYS A 288 -0.50 -3.27 0.90
CA LYS A 288 0.84 -2.66 0.91
C LYS A 288 1.92 -3.73 1.05
N LEU A 289 1.81 -4.61 2.05
CA LEU A 289 2.82 -5.65 2.28
C LEU A 289 2.86 -6.68 1.14
N ILE A 290 1.70 -6.97 0.53
CA ILE A 290 1.61 -7.80 -0.68
C ILE A 290 2.34 -7.11 -1.84
N SER A 291 2.11 -5.81 -2.04
CA SER A 291 2.78 -5.04 -3.10
C SER A 291 4.30 -5.05 -2.92
N GLU A 292 4.78 -4.83 -1.70
CA GLU A 292 6.21 -4.87 -1.36
C GLU A 292 6.84 -6.24 -1.67
N TYR A 293 6.14 -7.34 -1.40
CA TYR A 293 6.60 -8.68 -1.75
C TYR A 293 6.70 -8.88 -3.26
N VAL A 294 5.67 -8.50 -4.01
CA VAL A 294 5.64 -8.66 -5.47
C VAL A 294 6.68 -7.76 -6.14
N ASP A 295 6.91 -6.55 -5.61
CA ASP A 295 7.98 -5.64 -6.05
C ASP A 295 9.37 -6.22 -5.80
N SER A 296 9.61 -6.79 -4.60
CA SER A 296 10.87 -7.47 -4.29
C SER A 296 11.11 -8.66 -5.20
N LEU A 297 10.08 -9.48 -5.43
CA LEU A 297 10.15 -10.62 -6.34
C LEU A 297 10.50 -10.15 -7.77
N ALA A 298 9.84 -9.12 -8.29
CA ALA A 298 10.14 -8.59 -9.61
C ALA A 298 11.56 -8.02 -9.70
N ALA A 299 12.05 -7.35 -8.65
CA ALA A 299 13.42 -6.83 -8.61
C ALA A 299 14.45 -7.97 -8.68
N ASP A 300 14.24 -9.06 -7.93
CA ASP A 300 15.13 -10.23 -7.92
C ASP A 300 15.13 -10.98 -9.26
N LEU A 301 14.00 -10.94 -9.98
CA LEU A 301 13.84 -11.58 -11.29
C LEU A 301 14.26 -10.69 -12.47
N THR A 302 14.50 -9.40 -12.24
CA THR A 302 14.90 -8.46 -13.30
C THR A 302 16.37 -8.63 -13.64
N VAL A 303 16.65 -8.86 -14.92
CA VAL A 303 18.02 -8.97 -15.45
C VAL A 303 18.36 -7.67 -16.15
N LYS A 304 19.40 -6.96 -15.68
CA LYS A 304 19.86 -5.74 -16.34
C LYS A 304 20.56 -6.06 -17.68
N PRO A 305 20.38 -5.23 -18.72
CA PRO A 305 21.11 -5.41 -19.98
C PRO A 305 22.62 -5.18 -19.76
N ILE A 306 23.43 -5.95 -20.50
CA ILE A 306 24.89 -5.81 -20.54
C ILE A 306 25.26 -5.10 -21.84
N ALA A 307 25.89 -3.93 -21.72
CA ALA A 307 26.27 -3.12 -22.88
C ALA A 307 27.29 -3.85 -23.78
N LYS A 308 27.14 -3.69 -25.10
CA LYS A 308 28.10 -4.13 -26.09
C LYS A 308 29.29 -3.18 -26.09
N GLN A 309 30.51 -3.70 -26.01
CA GLN A 309 31.72 -2.87 -26.02
C GLN A 309 32.33 -2.88 -27.43
N VAL A 310 32.52 -1.70 -28.00
CA VAL A 310 33.04 -1.50 -29.36
C VAL A 310 34.28 -0.60 -29.31
N ILE A 311 35.32 -0.99 -30.03
CA ILE A 311 36.52 -0.19 -30.26
C ILE A 311 36.42 0.42 -31.65
N SER A 312 36.46 1.74 -31.74
CA SER A 312 36.61 2.49 -32.99
C SER A 312 38.03 3.02 -33.12
N TYR A 313 38.46 3.29 -34.36
CA TYR A 313 39.81 3.78 -34.67
C TYR A 313 39.70 5.14 -35.36
N ALA A 314 40.50 6.11 -34.93
CA ALA A 314 40.52 7.45 -35.53
C ALA A 314 40.94 7.45 -37.01
N SER A 315 41.73 6.46 -37.43
CA SER A 315 42.12 6.24 -38.82
C SER A 315 40.98 5.82 -39.75
N GLY A 316 39.80 5.51 -39.20
CA GLY A 316 38.66 4.97 -39.96
C GLY A 316 38.76 3.47 -40.25
N LYS A 317 39.69 2.74 -39.62
CA LYS A 317 39.68 1.26 -39.65
C LYS A 317 38.34 0.72 -39.14
N PRO A 318 37.86 -0.44 -39.66
CA PRO A 318 36.64 -1.07 -39.18
C PRO A 318 36.66 -1.26 -37.66
N SER A 319 35.59 -0.85 -37.00
CA SER A 319 35.43 -1.01 -35.56
C SER A 319 35.42 -2.48 -35.16
N GLN A 320 35.99 -2.79 -33.99
CA GLN A 320 36.04 -4.14 -33.45
C GLN A 320 35.13 -4.26 -32.24
N VAL A 321 34.43 -5.39 -32.12
CA VAL A 321 33.65 -5.71 -30.92
C VAL A 321 34.60 -6.33 -29.90
N SER A 322 34.81 -5.65 -28.78
CA SER A 322 35.64 -6.18 -27.68
C SER A 322 34.83 -7.06 -26.72
N SER A 323 33.52 -6.83 -26.60
CA SER A 323 32.59 -7.71 -25.90
C SER A 323 31.19 -7.60 -26.48
N GLU A 324 30.52 -8.74 -26.70
CA GLU A 324 29.12 -8.74 -27.13
C GLU A 324 28.19 -8.27 -26.00
N GLY A 325 27.13 -7.57 -26.39
CA GLY A 325 26.06 -7.15 -25.49
C GLY A 325 25.04 -8.25 -25.25
N LYS A 326 24.29 -8.16 -24.16
CA LYS A 326 23.18 -9.08 -23.84
C LYS A 326 21.97 -8.29 -23.39
N ASN A 327 20.81 -8.57 -23.99
CA ASN A 327 19.55 -7.96 -23.57
C ASN A 327 19.25 -8.33 -22.11
N GLY A 328 18.64 -7.40 -21.41
CA GLY A 328 18.04 -7.62 -20.10
C GLY A 328 16.60 -8.11 -20.23
N SER A 329 15.94 -8.30 -19.10
CA SER A 329 14.52 -8.61 -19.01
C SER A 329 13.91 -7.97 -17.78
N THR A 330 12.71 -7.43 -17.92
CA THR A 330 11.91 -6.90 -16.79
C THR A 330 10.56 -7.59 -16.73
N ILE A 331 9.98 -7.67 -15.54
CA ILE A 331 8.58 -8.10 -15.37
C ILE A 331 7.66 -6.95 -15.80
N ILE A 332 6.61 -7.27 -16.56
CA ILE A 332 5.53 -6.33 -16.92
C ILE A 332 4.22 -6.74 -16.24
N LYS A 333 3.24 -5.83 -16.22
CA LYS A 333 1.92 -6.03 -15.58
C LYS A 333 2.00 -6.33 -14.07
N LEU A 334 2.94 -5.69 -13.39
CA LEU A 334 3.18 -5.93 -11.98
C LEU A 334 1.96 -5.59 -11.10
N ASP A 335 1.22 -4.53 -11.45
CA ASP A 335 0.00 -4.14 -10.74
C ASP A 335 -1.13 -5.18 -10.86
N GLU A 336 -1.18 -5.90 -11.98
CA GLU A 336 -2.11 -7.03 -12.15
C GLU A 336 -1.73 -8.18 -11.22
N ALA A 337 -0.45 -8.54 -11.16
CA ALA A 337 0.04 -9.59 -10.25
C ALA A 337 -0.24 -9.26 -8.77
N LYS A 338 -0.02 -8.00 -8.36
CA LYS A 338 -0.35 -7.49 -7.02
C LYS A 338 -1.84 -7.66 -6.70
N THR A 339 -2.70 -7.24 -7.62
CA THR A 339 -4.15 -7.32 -7.48
C THR A 339 -4.60 -8.77 -7.40
N LYS A 340 -4.11 -9.64 -8.28
CA LYS A 340 -4.45 -11.07 -8.31
C LYS A 340 -4.09 -11.79 -7.02
N LEU A 341 -2.92 -11.51 -6.43
CA LEU A 341 -2.53 -12.10 -5.16
C LEU A 341 -3.39 -11.57 -4.00
N ALA A 342 -3.66 -10.27 -3.95
CA ALA A 342 -4.55 -9.71 -2.93
C ALA A 342 -5.97 -10.31 -3.01
N ASP A 343 -6.53 -10.42 -4.22
CA ASP A 343 -7.84 -11.02 -4.45
C ASP A 343 -7.86 -12.51 -4.07
N ALA A 344 -6.82 -13.26 -4.42
CA ALA A 344 -6.72 -14.67 -4.08
C ALA A 344 -6.68 -14.90 -2.56
N ILE A 345 -5.95 -14.04 -1.83
CA ILE A 345 -5.90 -14.09 -0.36
C ILE A 345 -7.25 -13.68 0.25
N ALA A 346 -7.85 -12.59 -0.22
CA ALA A 346 -9.13 -12.10 0.29
C ALA A 346 -10.27 -13.12 0.12
N ASN A 347 -10.26 -13.86 -1.00
CA ASN A 347 -11.31 -14.81 -1.34
C ASN A 347 -10.97 -16.26 -0.96
N ASN A 348 -9.82 -16.52 -0.33
CA ASN A 348 -9.33 -17.85 -0.02
C ASN A 348 -9.31 -18.79 -1.25
N THR A 349 -8.80 -18.29 -2.39
CA THR A 349 -8.68 -19.05 -3.63
C THR A 349 -7.21 -19.28 -3.98
N PRO A 350 -6.86 -20.38 -4.67
CA PRO A 350 -5.48 -20.61 -5.08
C PRO A 350 -5.09 -19.60 -6.17
N LEU A 351 -3.82 -19.24 -6.21
CA LEU A 351 -3.22 -18.45 -7.28
C LEU A 351 -2.19 -19.29 -8.02
N ASP A 352 -2.31 -19.30 -9.34
CA ASP A 352 -1.29 -19.81 -10.27
C ASP A 352 -1.16 -18.76 -11.38
N TYR A 353 -0.11 -17.94 -11.33
CA TYR A 353 0.04 -16.76 -12.18
C TYR A 353 1.40 -16.70 -12.87
N ASP A 354 1.38 -16.65 -14.21
CA ASP A 354 2.59 -16.50 -15.02
C ASP A 354 3.03 -15.02 -15.07
N LEU A 355 4.22 -14.72 -14.53
CA LEU A 355 4.79 -13.39 -14.63
C LEU A 355 5.22 -13.14 -16.08
N THR A 356 4.65 -12.09 -16.68
CA THR A 356 4.97 -11.71 -18.05
C THR A 356 6.26 -10.91 -18.10
N ILE A 357 7.13 -11.20 -19.08
CA ILE A 357 8.42 -10.53 -19.24
C ILE A 357 8.47 -9.71 -20.52
N GLU A 358 9.26 -8.65 -20.50
CA GLU A 358 9.65 -7.89 -21.69
C GLU A 358 11.18 -7.82 -21.80
N SER A 359 11.69 -7.99 -23.01
CA SER A 359 13.12 -7.90 -23.31
C SER A 359 13.54 -6.43 -23.32
N VAL A 360 14.56 -6.10 -22.53
CA VAL A 360 15.15 -4.76 -22.52
C VAL A 360 16.42 -4.78 -23.38
N ALA A 361 16.45 -4.00 -24.46
CA ALA A 361 17.58 -3.96 -25.37
C ALA A 361 18.86 -3.46 -24.67
N PHE A 362 20.01 -4.04 -25.02
CA PHE A 362 21.30 -3.50 -24.59
C PHE A 362 21.71 -2.26 -25.41
N THR A 363 22.58 -1.44 -24.83
CA THR A 363 23.24 -0.31 -25.49
C THR A 363 24.64 -0.68 -25.96
N ALA A 364 25.21 0.08 -26.91
CA ALA A 364 26.61 -0.07 -27.32
C ALA A 364 27.45 1.08 -26.76
N ASP A 365 28.50 0.74 -26.03
CA ASP A 365 29.51 1.69 -25.56
C ASP A 365 30.73 1.62 -26.49
N THR A 366 31.11 2.76 -27.05
CA THR A 366 32.21 2.85 -28.01
C THR A 366 33.40 3.60 -27.43
N THR A 367 34.57 2.98 -27.48
CA THR A 367 35.86 3.60 -27.13
C THR A 367 36.67 3.86 -28.40
N THR A 368 37.07 5.10 -28.63
CA THR A 368 37.90 5.47 -29.79
C THR A 368 39.38 5.43 -29.44
N ILE A 369 40.17 4.70 -30.22
CA ILE A 369 41.64 4.69 -30.17
C ILE A 369 42.18 5.65 -31.24
N ASP A 370 43.06 6.58 -30.84
CA ASP A 370 43.81 7.43 -31.77
C ASP A 370 45.00 6.67 -32.38
N ASP A 371 44.74 5.89 -33.42
CA ASP A 371 45.73 5.08 -34.11
C ASP A 371 46.44 5.83 -35.26
N LEU A 372 46.20 7.13 -35.40
CA LEU A 372 46.90 7.99 -36.36
C LEU A 372 48.30 8.39 -35.89
N ASN A 373 48.60 8.24 -34.60
CA ASN A 373 49.87 8.60 -33.96
C ASN A 373 50.68 7.37 -33.50
N ILE A 374 50.58 6.23 -34.20
CA ILE A 374 51.33 5.02 -33.81
C ILE A 374 52.83 5.19 -34.10
N ARG A 375 53.66 5.12 -33.05
CA ARG A 375 55.12 5.03 -33.15
C ARG A 375 55.56 3.56 -33.12
N THR A 376 56.15 3.10 -34.22
CA THR A 376 56.66 1.73 -34.34
C THR A 376 58.12 1.66 -33.89
N TYR A 377 58.43 0.70 -33.02
CA TYR A 377 59.76 0.28 -32.62
C TYR A 377 60.04 -1.14 -33.11
N THR A 378 61.28 -1.38 -33.51
CA THR A 378 61.78 -2.67 -33.95
C THR A 378 62.67 -3.30 -32.89
N TYR A 379 62.58 -4.61 -32.69
CA TYR A 379 63.44 -5.32 -31.75
C TYR A 379 63.94 -6.64 -32.31
N VAL A 380 65.11 -7.06 -31.84
CA VAL A 380 65.65 -8.39 -32.15
C VAL A 380 65.70 -9.21 -30.87
N VAL A 381 65.39 -10.51 -30.98
CA VAL A 381 65.54 -11.44 -29.86
C VAL A 381 66.89 -12.15 -29.95
N GLU A 382 67.68 -12.00 -28.89
CA GLU A 382 68.97 -12.69 -28.71
C GLU A 382 68.89 -13.67 -27.53
N VAL A 383 69.74 -14.70 -27.56
CA VAL A 383 69.88 -15.69 -26.49
C VAL A 383 71.35 -15.79 -26.09
N ARG A 384 71.64 -15.75 -24.79
CA ARG A 384 73.01 -15.96 -24.26
C ARG A 384 73.04 -17.04 -23.19
N GLY A 385 74.01 -17.95 -23.31
CA GLY A 385 74.13 -19.11 -22.45
C GLY A 385 73.16 -20.24 -22.85
N ALA A 386 73.26 -21.36 -22.12
CA ALA A 386 72.40 -22.52 -22.33
C ALA A 386 71.08 -22.34 -21.55
N VAL A 387 70.17 -21.54 -22.11
CA VAL A 387 68.87 -21.25 -21.49
C VAL A 387 67.99 -22.50 -21.42
N SER A 388 67.24 -22.62 -20.33
CA SER A 388 66.28 -23.71 -20.07
C SER A 388 64.91 -23.46 -20.71
N SER A 389 64.58 -22.19 -20.98
CA SER A 389 63.27 -21.81 -21.51
C SER A 389 63.15 -22.01 -23.02
N ASN A 390 61.94 -22.34 -23.48
CA ASN A 390 61.64 -22.42 -24.90
C ASN A 390 61.66 -21.04 -25.55
N VAL A 391 62.61 -20.81 -26.46
CA VAL A 391 62.80 -19.52 -27.15
C VAL A 391 61.60 -19.14 -28.01
N GLY A 392 60.92 -20.10 -28.64
CA GLY A 392 59.71 -19.84 -29.42
C GLY A 392 58.56 -19.33 -28.55
N THR A 393 58.35 -19.94 -27.39
CA THR A 393 57.38 -19.46 -26.39
C THR A 393 57.78 -18.09 -25.85
N PHE A 394 59.07 -17.85 -25.60
CA PHE A 394 59.55 -16.54 -25.19
C PHE A 394 59.21 -15.45 -26.22
N LYS A 395 59.57 -15.65 -27.48
CA LYS A 395 59.26 -14.71 -28.58
C LYS A 395 57.76 -14.44 -28.71
N SER A 396 56.96 -15.50 -28.72
CA SER A 396 55.50 -15.39 -28.83
C SER A 396 54.89 -14.62 -27.66
N GLN A 397 55.29 -14.91 -26.42
CA GLN A 397 54.78 -14.21 -25.25
C GLN A 397 55.30 -12.77 -25.16
N ALA A 398 56.55 -12.51 -25.53
CA ALA A 398 57.08 -11.15 -25.57
C ALA A 398 56.32 -10.30 -26.60
N SER A 399 56.15 -10.79 -27.83
CA SER A 399 55.39 -10.10 -28.87
C SER A 399 53.94 -9.83 -28.47
N ALA A 400 53.28 -10.83 -27.86
CA ALA A 400 51.92 -10.67 -27.32
C ALA A 400 51.86 -9.63 -26.20
N THR A 401 52.86 -9.58 -25.31
CA THR A 401 52.91 -8.61 -24.20
C THR A 401 53.11 -7.19 -24.71
N LEU A 402 54.12 -6.99 -25.57
CA LEU A 402 54.50 -5.68 -26.07
C LEU A 402 53.38 -5.01 -26.87
N ASN A 403 52.58 -5.81 -27.58
CA ASN A 403 51.49 -5.34 -28.43
C ASN A 403 50.09 -5.56 -27.81
N ASP A 404 50.00 -5.90 -26.52
CA ASP A 404 48.72 -6.04 -25.82
C ASP A 404 48.07 -4.66 -25.60
N SER A 405 46.75 -4.57 -25.78
CA SER A 405 46.00 -3.32 -25.59
C SER A 405 45.94 -2.85 -24.13
N ARG A 406 46.29 -3.69 -23.16
CA ARG A 406 46.47 -3.30 -21.75
C ARG A 406 47.87 -2.70 -21.48
N GLY A 407 48.80 -2.90 -22.41
CA GLY A 407 50.21 -2.55 -22.28
C GLY A 407 50.59 -1.22 -22.93
N TRP A 408 51.90 -1.06 -23.21
CA TRP A 408 52.47 0.10 -23.86
C TRP A 408 51.86 0.41 -25.24
N ALA A 409 51.27 -0.57 -25.92
CA ALA A 409 50.58 -0.35 -27.20
C ALA A 409 49.36 0.58 -27.09
N SER A 410 48.75 0.68 -25.91
CA SER A 410 47.67 1.64 -25.65
C SER A 410 48.12 3.10 -25.70
N ALA A 411 49.42 3.37 -25.54
CA ALA A 411 50.02 4.69 -25.72
C ALA A 411 50.36 5.01 -27.19
N GLY A 412 49.81 4.25 -28.15
CA GLY A 412 50.14 4.40 -29.56
C GLY A 412 51.52 3.84 -29.91
N LEU A 413 52.01 2.82 -29.21
CA LEU A 413 53.27 2.14 -29.57
C LEU A 413 52.99 0.83 -30.32
N SER A 414 53.88 0.46 -31.24
CA SER A 414 53.87 -0.85 -31.91
C SER A 414 55.27 -1.45 -31.89
N PHE A 415 55.38 -2.74 -31.59
CA PHE A 415 56.66 -3.43 -31.46
C PHE A 415 56.78 -4.57 -32.45
N VAL A 416 57.74 -4.48 -33.36
CA VAL A 416 57.94 -5.45 -34.45
C VAL A 416 59.25 -6.20 -34.25
N GLU A 417 59.18 -7.52 -34.11
CA GLU A 417 60.38 -8.36 -34.10
C GLU A 417 60.99 -8.38 -35.51
N VAL A 418 62.30 -8.15 -35.61
CA VAL A 418 63.08 -8.28 -36.84
C VAL A 418 64.06 -9.44 -36.74
N SER A 419 64.39 -10.05 -37.87
CA SER A 419 65.37 -11.15 -37.93
C SER A 419 66.74 -10.71 -37.42
N ALA A 420 67.48 -11.65 -36.82
CA ALA A 420 68.85 -11.42 -36.37
C ALA A 420 69.73 -10.87 -37.50
N GLY A 421 70.57 -9.89 -37.17
CA GLY A 421 71.43 -9.17 -38.13
C GLY A 421 70.80 -7.93 -38.76
N ASN A 422 69.49 -7.72 -38.64
CA ASN A 422 68.85 -6.47 -39.06
C ASN A 422 68.99 -5.37 -38.00
N PRO A 423 69.06 -4.08 -38.41
CA PRO A 423 68.95 -2.97 -37.48
C PRO A 423 67.66 -3.06 -36.67
N SER A 424 67.77 -2.82 -35.37
CA SER A 424 66.65 -2.75 -34.44
C SER A 424 66.85 -1.60 -33.45
N ASP A 425 65.77 -1.11 -32.85
CA ASP A 425 65.80 -0.07 -31.82
C ASP A 425 66.30 -0.63 -30.48
N PHE A 426 65.92 -1.87 -30.14
CA PHE A 426 66.45 -2.56 -28.96
C PHE A 426 66.63 -4.06 -29.15
N THR A 427 67.37 -4.67 -28.23
CA THR A 427 67.60 -6.11 -28.16
C THR A 427 66.87 -6.68 -26.96
N LEU A 428 65.95 -7.60 -27.20
CA LEU A 428 65.30 -8.39 -26.15
C LEU A 428 66.14 -9.65 -25.91
N LEU A 429 66.97 -9.61 -24.87
CA LEU A 429 67.96 -10.65 -24.57
C LEU A 429 67.41 -11.63 -23.54
N LEU A 430 67.28 -12.91 -23.88
CA LEU A 430 67.06 -13.99 -22.90
C LEU A 430 68.40 -14.60 -22.51
N ALA A 431 68.76 -14.57 -21.23
CA ALA A 431 70.10 -14.98 -20.79
C ALA A 431 70.09 -15.83 -19.51
N THR A 432 71.02 -16.78 -19.41
CA THR A 432 71.26 -17.51 -18.15
C THR A 432 71.78 -16.57 -17.05
N PRO A 433 71.57 -16.87 -15.76
CA PRO A 433 71.98 -16.01 -14.64
C PRO A 433 73.40 -15.44 -14.71
N ASP A 434 74.39 -16.27 -15.07
CA ASP A 434 75.78 -15.86 -15.24
C ASP A 434 75.96 -14.87 -16.42
N GLN A 435 75.23 -15.09 -17.51
CA GLN A 435 75.26 -14.24 -18.70
C GLN A 435 74.53 -12.91 -18.48
N VAL A 436 73.50 -12.86 -17.63
CA VAL A 436 72.86 -11.60 -17.22
C VAL A 436 73.87 -10.73 -16.47
N ALA A 437 74.57 -11.28 -15.48
CA ALA A 437 75.61 -10.56 -14.75
C ALA A 437 76.76 -10.10 -15.68
N ALA A 438 77.10 -10.91 -16.70
CA ALA A 438 78.12 -10.59 -17.68
C ALA A 438 77.73 -9.44 -18.64
N VAL A 439 76.46 -9.05 -18.74
CA VAL A 439 76.05 -7.81 -19.45
C VAL A 439 76.67 -6.57 -18.77
N GLY A 440 76.90 -6.64 -17.46
CA GLY A 440 77.51 -5.56 -16.67
C GLY A 440 76.55 -4.41 -16.35
N GLY A 441 77.08 -3.36 -15.73
CA GLY A 441 76.29 -2.21 -15.28
C GLY A 441 75.43 -2.53 -14.05
N ILE A 442 74.11 -2.33 -14.17
CA ILE A 442 73.15 -2.55 -13.07
C ILE A 442 72.62 -4.00 -13.01
N CYS A 443 73.00 -4.84 -13.97
CA CYS A 443 72.53 -6.22 -14.06
C CYS A 443 73.23 -7.10 -13.03
N ASP A 444 72.45 -7.88 -12.29
CA ASP A 444 72.95 -8.95 -11.41
C ASP A 444 72.51 -10.33 -11.92
N SER A 445 72.96 -11.41 -11.27
CA SER A 445 72.64 -12.77 -11.70
C SER A 445 71.21 -13.22 -11.34
N PHE A 446 70.48 -12.46 -10.53
CA PHE A 446 69.21 -12.87 -9.95
C PHE A 446 67.99 -12.23 -10.64
N TYR A 447 68.06 -10.96 -11.00
CA TYR A 447 66.96 -10.21 -11.61
C TYR A 447 67.15 -9.96 -13.11
N SER A 448 66.07 -9.55 -13.77
CA SER A 448 66.14 -8.92 -15.10
C SER A 448 66.58 -7.46 -14.96
N CYS A 449 67.01 -6.86 -16.06
CA CYS A 449 67.53 -5.50 -16.07
C CYS A 449 67.46 -4.88 -17.46
N ARG A 450 67.60 -3.55 -17.52
CA ARG A 450 67.80 -2.80 -18.78
C ARG A 450 69.15 -2.09 -18.77
N VAL A 451 70.00 -2.36 -19.78
CA VAL A 451 71.29 -1.69 -19.97
C VAL A 451 71.42 -1.20 -21.42
N GLY A 452 71.48 0.12 -21.60
CA GLY A 452 71.50 0.73 -22.93
C GLY A 452 70.33 0.23 -23.79
N ARG A 453 70.65 -0.36 -24.95
CA ARG A 453 69.65 -0.96 -25.87
C ARG A 453 69.22 -2.38 -25.49
N TYR A 454 69.79 -2.98 -24.45
CA TYR A 454 69.48 -4.36 -24.04
C TYR A 454 68.40 -4.36 -22.97
N VAL A 455 67.27 -4.96 -23.31
CA VAL A 455 66.19 -5.36 -22.41
C VAL A 455 66.47 -6.81 -22.04
N VAL A 456 67.07 -7.04 -20.86
CA VAL A 456 67.64 -8.33 -20.48
C VAL A 456 66.68 -9.08 -19.57
N ILE A 457 66.29 -10.26 -20.01
CA ILE A 457 65.41 -11.18 -19.31
C ILE A 457 66.23 -12.33 -18.74
N ASN A 458 66.21 -12.45 -17.42
CA ASN A 458 66.86 -13.57 -16.72
C ASN A 458 66.06 -14.87 -16.92
N ASP A 459 66.67 -15.86 -17.56
CA ASP A 459 66.04 -17.14 -17.91
C ASP A 459 65.48 -17.88 -16.68
N ALA A 460 66.19 -17.87 -15.55
CA ALA A 460 65.73 -18.52 -14.34
C ALA A 460 64.44 -17.87 -13.79
N ARG A 461 64.33 -16.53 -13.92
CA ARG A 461 63.12 -15.80 -13.52
C ARG A 461 62.00 -15.95 -14.54
N TRP A 462 62.32 -15.98 -15.83
CA TRP A 462 61.34 -16.28 -16.86
C TRP A 462 60.72 -17.68 -16.68
N ALA A 463 61.54 -18.67 -16.32
CA ALA A 463 61.09 -20.05 -16.09
C ALA A 463 60.26 -20.18 -14.80
N GLY A 464 60.69 -19.55 -13.70
CA GLY A 464 60.17 -19.86 -12.36
C GLY A 464 59.69 -18.68 -11.50
N ALA A 465 59.61 -17.46 -12.04
CA ALA A 465 59.32 -16.22 -11.31
C ALA A 465 60.27 -15.96 -10.11
N THR A 466 60.02 -14.91 -9.33
CA THR A 466 60.73 -14.66 -8.07
C THR A 466 60.06 -15.36 -6.90
N PRO A 467 60.80 -15.66 -5.81
CA PRO A 467 60.19 -16.18 -4.58
C PRO A 467 59.05 -15.30 -4.04
N ALA A 468 59.18 -13.97 -4.15
CA ALA A 468 58.14 -13.03 -3.72
C ALA A 468 56.83 -13.20 -4.51
N TRP A 469 56.91 -13.36 -5.84
CA TRP A 469 55.75 -13.60 -6.69
C TRP A 469 55.09 -14.95 -6.39
N ASN A 470 55.90 -16.00 -6.28
CA ASN A 470 55.42 -17.36 -6.01
C ASN A 470 54.76 -17.46 -4.63
N SER A 471 55.33 -16.82 -3.61
CA SER A 471 54.79 -16.84 -2.24
C SER A 471 53.42 -16.17 -2.14
N ALA A 472 53.07 -15.28 -3.07
CA ALA A 472 51.75 -14.67 -3.17
C ALA A 472 50.77 -15.47 -4.06
N GLY A 473 51.16 -16.64 -4.56
CA GLY A 473 50.34 -17.45 -5.46
C GLY A 473 50.15 -16.84 -6.86
N GLY A 474 51.07 -15.98 -7.30
CA GLY A 474 50.97 -15.32 -8.59
C GLY A 474 51.18 -16.28 -9.77
N ASN A 475 50.48 -16.02 -10.88
CA ASN A 475 50.59 -16.81 -12.11
C ASN A 475 51.92 -16.50 -12.85
N ILE A 476 52.60 -17.54 -13.35
CA ILE A 476 53.85 -17.39 -14.11
C ILE A 476 53.67 -16.61 -15.43
N ILE A 477 52.50 -16.71 -16.08
CA ILE A 477 52.20 -15.96 -17.30
C ILE A 477 52.10 -14.46 -16.99
N ASP A 478 51.41 -14.10 -15.91
CA ASP A 478 51.33 -12.71 -15.46
C ASP A 478 52.71 -12.18 -15.05
N TYR A 479 53.55 -12.99 -14.39
CA TYR A 479 54.92 -12.60 -14.08
C TYR A 479 55.73 -12.26 -15.34
N ARG A 480 55.58 -13.06 -16.40
CA ARG A 480 56.27 -12.85 -17.68
C ARG A 480 55.80 -11.58 -18.38
N HIS A 481 54.49 -11.31 -18.37
CA HIS A 481 53.95 -10.03 -18.85
C HIS A 481 54.54 -8.85 -18.09
N MET A 482 54.53 -8.93 -16.74
CA MET A 482 55.12 -7.90 -15.86
C MET A 482 56.58 -7.66 -16.19
N LEU A 483 57.39 -8.72 -16.30
CA LEU A 483 58.83 -8.64 -16.53
C LEU A 483 59.16 -7.97 -17.88
N ILE A 484 58.48 -8.37 -18.96
CA ILE A 484 58.66 -7.77 -20.28
C ILE A 484 58.25 -6.29 -20.26
N ASN A 485 57.10 -5.96 -19.67
CA ASN A 485 56.62 -4.59 -19.58
C ASN A 485 57.53 -3.69 -18.73
N HIS A 486 58.06 -4.20 -17.61
CA HIS A 486 58.94 -3.47 -16.71
C HIS A 486 60.27 -3.10 -17.39
N GLU A 487 60.97 -4.09 -17.97
CA GLU A 487 62.26 -3.84 -18.60
C GLU A 487 62.13 -3.03 -19.89
N THR A 488 61.05 -3.23 -20.64
CA THR A 488 60.75 -2.40 -21.81
C THR A 488 60.36 -0.98 -21.40
N GLY A 489 59.64 -0.82 -20.28
CA GLY A 489 59.32 0.49 -19.71
C GLY A 489 60.59 1.27 -19.36
N HIS A 490 61.60 0.60 -18.80
CA HIS A 490 62.91 1.21 -18.64
C HIS A 490 63.50 1.65 -19.98
N TRP A 491 63.45 0.83 -21.02
CA TRP A 491 63.95 1.20 -22.34
C TRP A 491 63.20 2.40 -22.95
N LEU A 492 61.89 2.48 -22.75
CA LEU A 492 61.04 3.62 -23.13
C LEU A 492 61.32 4.90 -22.31
N GLY A 493 62.19 4.83 -21.30
CA GLY A 493 62.63 5.99 -20.51
C GLY A 493 61.98 6.12 -19.14
N PHE A 494 61.19 5.14 -18.70
CA PHE A 494 60.56 5.17 -17.38
C PHE A 494 61.53 4.78 -16.27
N TYR A 495 61.42 5.49 -15.14
CA TYR A 495 62.10 5.16 -13.89
C TYR A 495 61.16 4.39 -12.96
N HIS A 496 61.75 3.78 -11.93
CA HIS A 496 60.97 3.06 -10.93
C HIS A 496 59.89 3.95 -10.28
N ARG A 497 58.71 3.38 -10.07
CA ARG A 497 57.62 4.00 -9.31
C ARG A 497 57.39 3.26 -7.99
N TYR A 498 56.80 3.96 -7.02
CA TYR A 498 56.44 3.40 -5.72
C TYR A 498 54.97 2.97 -5.70
N CYS A 499 54.62 2.12 -4.74
CA CYS A 499 53.23 1.72 -4.54
C CYS A 499 52.34 2.93 -4.23
N GLY A 500 51.21 3.03 -4.94
CA GLY A 500 50.24 4.13 -4.77
C GLY A 500 49.35 4.01 -3.52
N GLY A 501 49.39 2.86 -2.83
CA GLY A 501 48.64 2.61 -1.61
C GLY A 501 48.34 1.13 -1.39
N THR A 502 48.07 0.75 -0.14
CA THR A 502 47.78 -0.65 0.20
C THR A 502 46.56 -1.15 -0.58
N GLY A 503 46.67 -2.34 -1.19
CA GLY A 503 45.61 -3.00 -1.96
C GLY A 503 45.38 -2.46 -3.37
N GLN A 504 46.04 -1.36 -3.75
CA GLN A 504 46.00 -0.81 -5.11
C GLN A 504 46.84 -1.65 -6.08
N PRO A 505 46.54 -1.65 -7.39
CA PRO A 505 47.43 -2.26 -8.37
C PRO A 505 48.79 -1.56 -8.37
N ALA A 506 49.86 -2.34 -8.31
CA ALA A 506 51.22 -1.83 -8.44
C ALA A 506 51.41 -1.15 -9.81
N PRO A 507 52.08 0.01 -9.90
CA PRO A 507 52.62 0.48 -11.17
C PRO A 507 53.50 -0.61 -11.81
N VAL A 508 53.48 -0.75 -13.13
CA VAL A 508 54.34 -1.77 -13.77
C VAL A 508 55.81 -1.44 -13.57
N MET A 509 56.14 -0.15 -13.46
CA MET A 509 57.48 0.32 -13.11
C MET A 509 57.83 0.21 -11.62
N GLN A 510 56.95 -0.34 -10.78
CA GLN A 510 57.35 -0.75 -9.44
C GLN A 510 58.23 -2.01 -9.51
N GLN A 511 59.21 -2.12 -8.62
CA GLN A 511 60.07 -3.31 -8.50
C GLN A 511 59.32 -4.50 -7.86
N GLN A 512 58.28 -4.99 -8.55
CA GLN A 512 57.38 -6.04 -8.06
C GLN A 512 58.10 -7.38 -7.84
N SER A 513 59.19 -7.63 -8.57
CA SER A 513 60.10 -8.77 -8.36
C SER A 513 60.78 -8.79 -6.98
N ILE A 514 60.82 -7.65 -6.29
CA ILE A 514 61.47 -7.47 -4.98
C ILE A 514 60.43 -7.30 -3.88
N SER A 515 59.57 -6.28 -3.98
CA SER A 515 58.58 -5.97 -2.94
C SER A 515 57.41 -5.16 -3.50
N LEU A 516 56.22 -5.49 -3.03
CA LEU A 516 54.98 -4.79 -3.39
C LEU A 516 54.66 -3.57 -2.53
N GLN A 517 55.34 -3.37 -1.39
CA GLN A 517 55.11 -2.23 -0.49
C GLN A 517 53.61 -2.02 -0.15
N GLY A 518 52.84 -3.11 -0.07
CA GLY A 518 51.40 -3.11 0.21
C GLY A 518 50.47 -3.12 -1.01
N CYS A 519 50.98 -2.90 -2.24
CA CYS A 519 50.20 -3.01 -3.46
C CYS A 519 49.87 -4.48 -3.81
N LYS A 520 49.00 -4.68 -4.81
CA LYS A 520 48.74 -5.97 -5.47
C LYS A 520 49.59 -6.07 -6.73
N PHE A 521 50.03 -7.29 -7.07
CA PHE A 521 50.69 -7.57 -8.34
C PHE A 521 49.85 -7.08 -9.52
N ASN A 522 50.51 -6.43 -10.47
CA ASN A 522 49.88 -5.92 -11.67
C ASN A 522 50.88 -5.99 -12.83
N PRO A 523 50.62 -6.82 -13.85
CA PRO A 523 51.56 -7.02 -14.94
C PRO A 523 51.51 -5.97 -16.05
N TRP A 524 50.55 -5.04 -15.98
CA TRP A 524 50.28 -4.04 -17.02
C TRP A 524 50.54 -2.61 -16.51
N PRO A 525 51.02 -1.67 -17.35
CA PRO A 525 51.14 -0.28 -16.97
C PRO A 525 49.79 0.31 -16.55
N LEU A 526 49.80 1.15 -15.52
CA LEU A 526 48.63 1.94 -15.13
C LEU A 526 48.34 3.01 -16.18
N ALA A 527 47.10 3.51 -16.20
CA ALA A 527 46.73 4.66 -17.05
C ALA A 527 47.67 5.87 -16.84
N SER A 528 48.14 6.10 -15.61
CA SER A 528 49.11 7.15 -15.31
C SER A 528 50.51 6.91 -15.86
N GLU A 529 50.86 5.67 -16.22
CA GLU A 529 52.12 5.33 -16.88
C GLU A 529 51.96 5.45 -18.40
N ILE A 530 50.83 4.97 -18.94
CA ILE A 530 50.46 5.10 -20.36
C ILE A 530 50.40 6.57 -20.79
N ASN A 531 49.71 7.43 -20.03
CA ASN A 531 49.52 8.84 -20.37
C ASN A 531 50.78 9.71 -20.16
N SER A 532 51.91 9.12 -19.73
CA SER A 532 53.18 9.84 -19.57
C SER A 532 54.10 9.70 -20.80
N LEU A 533 53.72 8.89 -21.79
CA LEU A 533 54.34 8.81 -23.12
C LEU A 533 53.78 9.90 -24.03
#